data_AF-A0A519UK19-F1
#
_entry.id   AF-A0A519UK19-F1
#
_cell.length_a   1.000
_cell.length_b   1.000
_cell.length_c   1.000
_cell.angle_alpha   90.00
_cell.angle_beta   90.00
_cell.angle_gamma   90.00
#
_symmetry.space_group_name_H-M   'P 1'
#
loop_
_entity.id
_entity.type
_entity.pdbx_description
1 polymer ?
#
loop_
_entity_poly.entity_id
_entity_poly.type
_entity_poly.pdbx_seq_one_letter_code
_entity_poly.pdbx_strand_id
1 'polypeptide(L)'
;MIYARDLMLRKIIVFLTSVFLALISILASAATIGAWTVSNPMAVGASMLYDGSKGTVTSSVLITPNASQVAKVLRGGLAGYALTFAVEQLLGAVDWVLDPANNQIVYHSEVTPKDPQKTDKYLWSYNGSGVFSNFTINYKLSAVDICSAVLKSSSGLSPWYYDKVSVKYVSASQISCFVSSSTTTFNGSASVFRLANPDYDPNAKPEEKTLPLETVAQKVIENAESDNLDAQFAVLAAANNILSEAEQDQAKAKPIEDELENNAKCPSGIVNNGSCWVCSRESHAPIRVRVVYAKDVVGGLGKCEKFMNSSELLTRYRAYSELGAARDAENVCWVPQDKNHLDEALDAKRIVADCNTYLGLLGQ
;
A
#
# COMPACT_ATOMS: atom_id res chain seq x y z
N MET A 1 -41.10 -6.71 -7.99
CA MET A 1 -40.03 -5.69 -8.03
C MET A 1 -39.60 -5.19 -6.64
N ILE A 2 -40.45 -5.29 -5.59
CA ILE A 2 -40.11 -4.87 -4.21
C ILE A 2 -39.15 -5.87 -3.50
N TYR A 3 -39.31 -7.17 -3.75
CA TYR A 3 -38.50 -8.23 -3.12
C TYR A 3 -37.01 -8.26 -3.55
N ALA A 4 -36.70 -7.93 -4.81
CA ALA A 4 -35.32 -7.91 -5.30
C ALA A 4 -34.53 -6.70 -4.73
N ARG A 5 -35.24 -5.61 -4.43
CA ARG A 5 -34.66 -4.38 -3.88
C ARG A 5 -34.26 -4.56 -2.41
N ASP A 6 -35.05 -5.31 -1.64
CA ASP A 6 -34.78 -5.60 -0.22
C ASP A 6 -33.62 -6.62 -0.03
N LEU A 7 -33.51 -7.59 -0.94
CA LEU A 7 -32.39 -8.54 -0.94
C LEU A 7 -31.05 -7.87 -1.32
N MET A 8 -31.06 -6.93 -2.27
CA MET A 8 -29.89 -6.12 -2.63
C MET A 8 -29.48 -5.18 -1.48
N LEU A 9 -30.44 -4.53 -0.82
CA LEU A 9 -30.16 -3.63 0.31
C LEU A 9 -29.54 -4.38 1.49
N ARG A 10 -30.04 -5.57 1.84
CA ARG A 10 -29.47 -6.40 2.91
C ARG A 10 -28.05 -6.88 2.59
N LYS A 11 -27.77 -7.26 1.34
CA LYS A 11 -26.41 -7.65 0.92
C LYS A 11 -25.44 -6.48 0.98
N ILE A 12 -25.87 -5.28 0.59
CA ILE A 12 -25.08 -4.04 0.70
C ILE A 12 -24.82 -3.69 2.17
N ILE A 13 -25.84 -3.76 3.03
CA ILE A 13 -25.69 -3.46 4.46
C ILE A 13 -24.76 -4.48 5.14
N VAL A 14 -24.91 -5.78 4.88
CA VAL A 14 -24.04 -6.83 5.45
C VAL A 14 -22.59 -6.67 4.95
N PHE A 15 -22.40 -6.33 3.68
CA PHE A 15 -21.09 -6.05 3.10
C PHE A 15 -20.46 -4.82 3.76
N LEU A 16 -21.19 -3.70 3.83
CA LEU A 16 -20.72 -2.48 4.48
C LEU A 16 -20.41 -2.71 5.96
N THR A 17 -21.25 -3.44 6.72
CA THR A 17 -20.96 -3.74 8.13
C THR A 17 -19.76 -4.66 8.30
N SER A 18 -19.55 -5.62 7.40
CA SER A 18 -18.40 -6.54 7.47
C SER A 18 -17.09 -5.82 7.12
N VAL A 19 -17.13 -4.96 6.09
CA VAL A 19 -16.02 -4.07 5.72
C VAL A 19 -15.72 -3.10 6.86
N PHE A 20 -16.75 -2.51 7.47
CA PHE A 20 -16.59 -1.59 8.61
C PHE A 20 -16.02 -2.30 9.86
N LEU A 21 -16.45 -3.51 10.18
CA LEU A 21 -15.92 -4.32 11.29
C LEU A 21 -14.48 -4.80 11.04
N ALA A 22 -14.14 -5.17 9.79
CA ALA A 22 -12.77 -5.51 9.41
C ALA A 22 -11.85 -4.27 9.47
N LEU A 23 -12.33 -3.12 8.99
CA LEU A 23 -11.64 -1.83 9.13
C LEU A 23 -11.37 -1.50 10.61
N ILE A 24 -12.37 -1.59 11.50
CA ILE A 24 -12.18 -1.30 12.94
C ILE A 24 -11.12 -2.21 13.57
N SER A 25 -11.09 -3.49 13.20
CA SER A 25 -10.16 -4.47 13.78
C SER A 25 -8.70 -4.24 13.33
N ILE A 26 -8.51 -3.72 12.11
CA ILE A 26 -7.20 -3.43 11.52
C ILE A 26 -6.69 -2.03 11.90
N LEU A 27 -7.59 -1.09 12.22
CA LEU A 27 -7.27 0.26 12.69
C LEU A 27 -6.81 0.29 14.17
N ALA A 28 -7.11 -0.75 14.95
CA ALA A 28 -6.86 -0.78 16.39
C ALA A 28 -5.49 -1.35 16.81
N SER A 29 -4.67 -1.81 15.87
CA SER A 29 -3.33 -2.32 16.16
C SER A 29 -2.32 -1.17 16.20
N ALA A 30 -2.01 -0.71 17.41
CA ALA A 30 -0.81 0.10 17.63
C ALA A 30 0.43 -0.82 17.54
N ALA A 31 1.40 -0.44 16.72
CA ALA A 31 2.68 -1.15 16.61
C ALA A 31 3.73 -0.48 17.49
N THR A 32 4.63 -1.26 18.09
CA THR A 32 5.76 -0.73 18.89
C THR A 32 7.06 -0.87 18.10
N ILE A 33 7.56 0.25 17.58
CA ILE A 33 8.81 0.32 16.81
C ILE A 33 9.85 1.01 17.71
N GLY A 34 10.73 0.22 18.32
CA GLY A 34 11.69 0.70 19.31
C GLY A 34 10.99 1.29 20.53
N ALA A 35 11.21 2.58 20.79
CA ALA A 35 10.55 3.34 21.86
C ALA A 35 9.26 4.08 21.40
N TRP A 36 8.89 3.94 20.11
CA TRP A 36 7.73 4.62 19.54
C TRP A 36 6.52 3.70 19.49
N THR A 37 5.37 4.23 19.88
CA THR A 37 4.05 3.65 19.59
C THR A 37 3.52 4.29 18.31
N VAL A 38 3.28 3.48 17.28
CA VAL A 38 2.80 3.89 15.96
C VAL A 38 1.33 3.47 15.81
N SER A 39 0.44 4.39 15.46
CA SER A 39 -1.01 4.15 15.44
C SER A 39 -1.75 5.11 14.50
N ASN A 40 -3.09 5.04 14.47
CA ASN A 40 -3.97 5.94 13.72
C ASN A 40 -3.59 6.08 12.23
N PRO A 41 -3.57 4.98 11.46
CA PRO A 41 -3.29 5.05 10.03
C PRO A 41 -4.31 5.95 9.30
N MET A 42 -3.79 6.80 8.43
CA MET A 42 -4.55 7.65 7.52
C MET A 42 -4.04 7.46 6.10
N ALA A 43 -4.95 7.21 5.15
CA ALA A 43 -4.57 7.02 3.76
C ALA A 43 -4.13 8.35 3.14
N VAL A 44 -3.00 8.32 2.44
CA VAL A 44 -2.46 9.43 1.65
C VAL A 44 -2.07 8.85 0.28
N GLY A 45 -3.06 8.74 -0.61
CA GLY A 45 -2.90 8.04 -1.89
C GLY A 45 -2.54 6.56 -1.68
N ALA A 46 -1.39 6.13 -2.23
CA ALA A 46 -0.85 4.78 -2.05
C ALA A 46 0.12 4.63 -0.85
N SER A 47 0.04 5.54 0.11
CA SER A 47 0.80 5.49 1.34
C SER A 47 -0.13 5.57 2.56
N MET A 48 0.37 5.15 3.72
CA MET A 48 -0.29 5.30 5.00
C MET A 48 0.53 6.20 5.91
N LEU A 49 -0.05 7.32 6.33
CA LEU A 49 0.50 8.16 7.38
C LEU A 49 0.10 7.59 8.73
N TYR A 50 1.07 7.39 9.62
CA TYR A 50 0.81 6.98 11.00
C TYR A 50 1.25 8.06 11.97
N ASP A 51 0.51 8.17 13.07
CA ASP A 51 0.92 8.95 14.23
C ASP A 51 1.93 8.14 15.05
N GLY A 52 3.03 8.80 15.45
CA GLY A 52 4.02 8.25 16.36
C GLY A 52 3.96 8.96 17.72
N SER A 53 4.07 8.19 18.80
CA SER A 53 4.22 8.75 20.15
C SER A 53 5.34 8.07 20.93
N LYS A 54 6.13 8.87 21.65
CA LYS A 54 7.19 8.42 22.57
C LYS A 54 7.11 9.27 23.83
N GLY A 55 6.38 8.77 24.83
CA GLY A 55 6.03 9.56 26.01
C GLY A 55 5.18 10.78 25.62
N THR A 56 5.66 11.98 25.91
CA THR A 56 4.99 13.23 25.52
C THR A 56 5.36 13.71 24.10
N VAL A 57 6.38 13.11 23.47
CA VAL A 57 6.82 13.52 22.12
C VAL A 57 5.91 12.88 21.07
N THR A 58 5.45 13.69 20.12
CA THR A 58 4.62 13.25 18.99
C THR A 58 5.41 13.34 17.69
N SER A 59 5.18 12.41 16.77
CA SER A 59 5.79 12.39 15.45
C SER A 59 4.79 11.82 14.43
N SER A 60 5.21 11.72 13.18
CA SER A 60 4.46 11.04 12.13
C SER A 60 5.41 10.37 11.17
N VAL A 61 5.00 9.23 10.61
CA VAL A 61 5.79 8.47 9.63
C VAL A 61 4.92 8.09 8.45
N LEU A 62 5.43 8.22 7.23
CA LEU A 62 4.72 7.85 6.02
C LEU A 62 5.24 6.50 5.50
N ILE A 63 4.40 5.47 5.55
CA ILE A 63 4.75 4.14 5.04
C ILE A 63 4.21 3.98 3.64
N THR A 64 5.11 3.73 2.68
CA THR A 64 4.77 3.51 1.26
C THR A 64 5.13 2.08 0.86
N PRO A 65 4.16 1.15 0.83
CA PRO A 65 4.39 -0.21 0.38
C PRO A 65 4.76 -0.26 -1.11
N ASN A 66 5.67 -1.16 -1.47
CA ASN A 66 5.97 -1.47 -2.86
C ASN A 66 5.05 -2.58 -3.43
N ALA A 67 5.12 -2.80 -4.74
CA ALA A 67 4.29 -3.79 -5.43
C ALA A 67 4.45 -5.22 -4.85
N SER A 68 5.65 -5.61 -4.45
CA SER A 68 5.89 -6.92 -3.82
C SER A 68 5.17 -7.07 -2.48
N GLN A 69 5.17 -6.01 -1.66
CA GLN A 69 4.48 -5.98 -0.36
C GLN A 69 2.96 -6.00 -0.53
N VAL A 70 2.42 -5.26 -1.50
CA VAL A 70 0.99 -5.31 -1.84
C VAL A 70 0.61 -6.67 -2.43
N ALA A 71 1.46 -7.26 -3.29
CA ALA A 71 1.23 -8.60 -3.84
C ALA A 71 1.12 -9.67 -2.75
N LYS A 72 1.89 -9.58 -1.65
CA LYS A 72 1.74 -10.49 -0.49
C LYS A 72 0.32 -10.42 0.11
N VAL A 73 -0.26 -9.22 0.23
CA VAL A 73 -1.63 -9.02 0.75
C VAL A 73 -2.66 -9.64 -0.21
N LEU A 74 -2.52 -9.36 -1.51
CA LEU A 74 -3.42 -9.89 -2.54
C LEU A 74 -3.38 -11.42 -2.59
N ARG A 75 -2.18 -12.01 -2.47
CA ARG A 75 -1.98 -13.46 -2.41
C ARG A 75 -2.67 -14.08 -1.20
N GLY A 76 -2.67 -13.38 -0.07
CA GLY A 76 -3.35 -13.80 1.16
C GLY A 76 -4.88 -13.66 1.10
N GLY A 77 -5.44 -13.08 0.03
CA GLY A 77 -6.89 -12.94 -0.17
C GLY A 77 -7.56 -11.83 0.64
N LEU A 78 -6.80 -11.07 1.45
CA LEU A 78 -7.36 -10.01 2.31
C LEU A 78 -7.96 -8.85 1.52
N ALA A 79 -7.47 -8.58 0.30
CA ALA A 79 -7.93 -7.48 -0.55
C ALA A 79 -8.54 -7.97 -1.87
N GLY A 80 -9.46 -8.93 -1.78
CA GLY A 80 -10.07 -9.58 -2.94
C GLY A 80 -10.79 -8.64 -3.92
N TYR A 81 -11.43 -7.56 -3.44
CA TYR A 81 -12.09 -6.62 -4.33
C TYR A 81 -11.09 -5.76 -5.13
N ALA A 82 -10.06 -5.23 -4.45
CA ALA A 82 -8.98 -4.50 -5.11
C ALA A 82 -8.28 -5.37 -6.15
N LEU A 83 -8.07 -6.65 -5.84
CA LEU A 83 -7.55 -7.64 -6.78
C LEU A 83 -8.44 -7.75 -8.03
N THR A 84 -9.73 -8.07 -7.84
CA THR A 84 -10.66 -8.26 -8.96
C THR A 84 -10.76 -7.01 -9.84
N PHE A 85 -10.88 -5.83 -9.23
CA PHE A 85 -10.97 -4.58 -9.96
C PHE A 85 -9.70 -4.29 -10.78
N ALA A 86 -8.51 -4.51 -10.20
CA ALA A 86 -7.25 -4.34 -10.91
C ALA A 86 -7.09 -5.35 -12.07
N VAL A 87 -7.49 -6.61 -11.88
CA VAL A 87 -7.46 -7.62 -12.96
C VAL A 87 -8.43 -7.24 -14.09
N GLU A 88 -9.64 -6.79 -13.78
CA GLU A 88 -10.62 -6.35 -14.78
C GLU A 88 -10.11 -5.15 -15.59
N GLN A 89 -9.42 -4.19 -14.96
CA GLN A 89 -8.80 -3.07 -15.68
C GLN A 89 -7.66 -3.50 -16.61
N LEU A 90 -6.90 -4.54 -16.24
CA LEU A 90 -5.74 -5.01 -17.00
C LEU A 90 -6.14 -5.96 -18.15
N LEU A 91 -7.11 -6.83 -17.91
CA LEU A 91 -7.46 -7.92 -18.81
C LEU A 91 -8.87 -7.80 -19.41
N GLY A 92 -9.71 -6.91 -18.88
CA GLY A 92 -11.14 -6.87 -19.18
C GLY A 92 -11.92 -7.95 -18.42
N ALA A 93 -13.15 -8.21 -18.85
CA ALA A 93 -14.02 -9.25 -18.30
C ALA A 93 -13.60 -10.65 -18.80
N VAL A 94 -12.45 -11.14 -18.36
CA VAL A 94 -11.97 -12.51 -18.63
C VAL A 94 -12.17 -13.39 -17.41
N ASP A 95 -12.38 -14.70 -17.63
CA ASP A 95 -12.34 -15.68 -16.55
C ASP A 95 -10.89 -15.89 -16.09
N TRP A 96 -10.66 -15.75 -14.79
CA TRP A 96 -9.33 -15.88 -14.19
C TRP A 96 -9.39 -16.54 -12.81
N VAL A 97 -8.26 -17.12 -12.41
CA VAL A 97 -8.06 -17.75 -11.10
C VAL A 97 -6.77 -17.22 -10.49
N LEU A 98 -6.81 -16.89 -9.20
CA LEU A 98 -5.60 -16.60 -8.44
C LEU A 98 -4.84 -17.90 -8.21
N ASP A 99 -3.55 -17.92 -8.56
CA ASP A 99 -2.59 -18.98 -8.24
C ASP A 99 -1.61 -18.45 -7.18
N PRO A 100 -1.92 -18.63 -5.87
CA PRO A 100 -1.10 -18.11 -4.79
C PRO A 100 0.27 -18.79 -4.70
N ALA A 101 0.41 -20.02 -5.20
CA ALA A 101 1.65 -20.79 -5.11
C ALA A 101 2.73 -20.21 -6.05
N ASN A 102 2.32 -19.71 -7.21
CA ASN A 102 3.22 -19.14 -8.21
C ASN A 102 3.15 -17.61 -8.30
N ASN A 103 2.44 -16.94 -7.40
CA ASN A 103 2.32 -15.47 -7.35
C ASN A 103 1.78 -14.86 -8.64
N GLN A 104 0.74 -15.46 -9.21
CA GLN A 104 0.22 -15.05 -10.51
C GLN A 104 -1.30 -15.23 -10.60
N ILE A 105 -1.89 -14.54 -11.56
CA ILE A 105 -3.23 -14.79 -12.06
C ILE A 105 -3.12 -15.68 -13.27
N VAL A 106 -3.85 -16.79 -13.27
CA VAL A 106 -4.00 -17.67 -14.42
C VAL A 106 -5.32 -17.34 -15.10
N TYR A 107 -5.26 -17.06 -16.39
CA TYR A 107 -6.45 -16.77 -17.18
C TYR A 107 -6.34 -17.47 -18.54
N HIS A 108 -7.48 -17.76 -19.12
CA HIS A 108 -7.53 -18.15 -20.51
C HIS A 108 -7.80 -16.88 -21.28
N SER A 109 -6.99 -16.59 -22.29
CA SER A 109 -7.47 -15.62 -23.27
C SER A 109 -8.76 -16.21 -23.84
N GLU A 110 -9.88 -15.53 -23.60
CA GLU A 110 -10.85 -15.40 -24.66
C GLU A 110 -10.10 -14.72 -25.78
N VAL A 111 -9.37 -15.52 -26.55
CA VAL A 111 -9.21 -15.17 -27.93
C VAL A 111 -10.67 -14.93 -28.33
N THR A 112 -10.95 -13.74 -28.80
CA THR A 112 -12.08 -13.55 -29.68
C THR A 112 -11.52 -14.01 -31.02
N PRO A 113 -11.22 -15.32 -31.29
CA PRO A 113 -10.71 -15.58 -32.60
C PRO A 113 -11.96 -15.54 -33.47
N LYS A 114 -11.94 -14.60 -34.39
CA LYS A 114 -12.63 -14.83 -35.65
C LYS A 114 -12.20 -16.18 -36.22
N ASP A 115 -11.00 -16.66 -35.90
CA ASP A 115 -10.44 -17.93 -36.36
C ASP A 115 -10.88 -19.17 -35.51
N PRO A 116 -11.17 -20.31 -36.13
CA PRO A 116 -11.44 -21.56 -35.40
C PRO A 116 -10.24 -22.02 -34.55
N GLN A 117 -10.46 -22.41 -33.29
CA GLN A 117 -9.42 -23.01 -32.42
C GLN A 117 -9.43 -24.54 -32.49
N LYS A 118 -8.34 -25.18 -32.06
CA LYS A 118 -8.25 -26.64 -31.94
C LYS A 118 -9.31 -27.25 -30.99
N THR A 119 -9.87 -26.47 -30.09
CA THR A 119 -10.97 -26.87 -29.21
C THR A 119 -12.34 -26.82 -29.88
N ASP A 120 -12.48 -26.09 -31.00
CA ASP A 120 -13.74 -25.94 -31.72
C ASP A 120 -13.98 -27.14 -32.63
N LYS A 121 -14.92 -28.01 -32.26
CA LYS A 121 -15.30 -29.19 -33.07
C LYS A 121 -15.82 -28.82 -34.47
N TYR A 122 -16.43 -27.66 -34.59
CA TYR A 122 -17.05 -27.19 -35.82
C TYR A 122 -16.77 -25.71 -36.05
N LEU A 123 -16.69 -25.31 -37.31
CA LEU A 123 -16.53 -23.94 -37.77
C LEU A 123 -17.58 -23.60 -38.84
N TRP A 124 -17.90 -22.33 -39.03
CA TRP A 124 -18.62 -21.88 -40.23
C TRP A 124 -17.61 -21.56 -41.31
N SER A 125 -17.88 -21.99 -42.55
CA SER A 125 -17.01 -21.78 -43.71
C SER A 125 -17.81 -21.25 -44.89
N TYR A 126 -17.30 -20.18 -45.49
CA TYR A 126 -17.78 -19.65 -46.75
C TYR A 126 -16.70 -19.81 -47.80
N ASN A 127 -17.04 -20.49 -48.90
CA ASN A 127 -16.20 -20.54 -50.09
C ASN A 127 -16.79 -19.57 -51.11
N GLY A 128 -16.13 -18.41 -51.26
CA GLY A 128 -16.50 -17.41 -52.23
C GLY A 128 -15.70 -17.57 -53.52
N SER A 129 -16.32 -17.25 -54.65
CA SER A 129 -15.62 -17.02 -55.91
C SER A 129 -15.63 -15.51 -56.15
N GLY A 130 -14.46 -14.86 -56.04
CA GLY A 130 -14.28 -13.47 -56.43
C GLY A 130 -13.99 -13.34 -57.93
N VAL A 131 -13.96 -12.10 -58.42
CA VAL A 131 -13.58 -11.77 -59.82
C VAL A 131 -12.11 -12.14 -60.13
N PHE A 132 -11.28 -12.36 -59.10
CA PHE A 132 -9.83 -12.59 -59.25
C PHE A 132 -9.29 -13.88 -58.59
N SER A 133 -10.09 -14.61 -57.78
CA SER A 133 -9.73 -15.95 -57.25
C SER A 133 -10.84 -16.53 -56.35
N ASN A 134 -10.76 -17.84 -56.09
CA ASN A 134 -11.51 -18.49 -55.03
C ASN A 134 -10.88 -18.15 -53.67
N PHE A 135 -11.71 -17.88 -52.67
CA PHE A 135 -11.26 -17.63 -51.30
C PHE A 135 -12.15 -18.37 -50.31
N THR A 136 -11.57 -18.70 -49.15
CA THR A 136 -12.28 -19.35 -48.05
C THR A 136 -12.22 -18.46 -46.81
N ILE A 137 -13.37 -18.25 -46.17
CA ILE A 137 -13.48 -17.54 -44.89
C ILE A 137 -14.00 -18.53 -43.86
N ASN A 138 -13.29 -18.70 -42.74
CA ASN A 138 -13.69 -19.57 -41.64
C ASN A 138 -13.95 -18.75 -40.37
N TYR A 139 -15.01 -19.06 -39.63
CA TYR A 139 -15.33 -18.41 -38.35
C TYR A 139 -15.68 -19.39 -37.25
N LYS A 140 -15.30 -19.04 -36.02
CA LYS A 140 -15.75 -19.72 -34.79
C LYS A 140 -17.25 -19.50 -34.60
N LEU A 141 -18.07 -20.55 -34.77
CA LEU A 141 -19.51 -20.79 -34.46
C LEU A 141 -20.57 -19.65 -34.60
N SER A 142 -20.19 -18.39 -34.75
CA SER A 142 -21.06 -17.21 -34.86
C SER A 142 -21.46 -17.00 -36.31
N ALA A 143 -22.73 -17.30 -36.58
CA ALA A 143 -23.34 -17.09 -37.89
C ALA A 143 -23.37 -15.59 -38.28
N VAL A 144 -23.43 -14.69 -37.29
CA VAL A 144 -23.44 -13.23 -37.51
C VAL A 144 -22.07 -12.73 -37.94
N ASP A 145 -21.01 -13.22 -37.32
CA ASP A 145 -19.64 -12.76 -37.63
C ASP A 145 -19.21 -13.19 -39.03
N ILE A 146 -19.50 -14.43 -39.43
CA ILE A 146 -19.18 -14.87 -40.80
C ILE A 146 -20.00 -14.15 -41.87
N CYS A 147 -21.28 -13.89 -41.64
CA CYS A 147 -22.07 -13.11 -42.59
C CYS A 147 -21.60 -11.66 -42.70
N SER A 148 -21.12 -11.07 -41.60
CA SER A 148 -20.47 -9.76 -41.62
C SER A 148 -19.17 -9.77 -42.44
N ALA A 149 -18.40 -10.86 -42.38
CA ALA A 149 -17.22 -11.04 -43.22
C ALA A 149 -17.56 -11.21 -44.70
N VAL A 150 -18.63 -11.95 -45.03
CA VAL A 150 -19.16 -12.06 -46.40
C VAL A 150 -19.53 -10.68 -46.94
N LEU A 151 -20.24 -9.86 -46.16
CA LEU A 151 -20.56 -8.49 -46.55
C LEU A 151 -19.30 -7.70 -46.84
N LYS A 152 -18.31 -7.72 -45.94
CA LYS A 152 -17.03 -7.01 -46.14
C LYS A 152 -16.29 -7.46 -47.40
N SER A 153 -16.35 -8.75 -47.75
CA SER A 153 -15.71 -9.27 -48.98
C SER A 153 -16.38 -8.78 -50.28
N SER A 154 -17.62 -8.31 -50.18
CA SER A 154 -18.43 -7.88 -51.32
C SER A 154 -18.82 -6.40 -51.28
N SER A 155 -18.50 -5.71 -50.20
CA SER A 155 -18.80 -4.29 -49.99
C SER A 155 -17.96 -3.41 -50.93
N GLY A 156 -18.61 -2.46 -51.59
CA GLY A 156 -17.96 -1.51 -52.49
C GLY A 156 -17.61 -2.06 -53.88
N LEU A 157 -17.91 -3.33 -54.18
CA LEU A 157 -17.75 -3.87 -55.53
C LEU A 157 -18.82 -3.31 -56.47
N SER A 158 -18.40 -2.71 -57.59
CA SER A 158 -19.30 -2.27 -58.66
C SER A 158 -19.76 -3.48 -59.50
N PRO A 159 -21.05 -3.56 -59.88
CA PRO A 159 -22.13 -2.58 -59.67
C PRO A 159 -22.96 -2.79 -58.39
N TRP A 160 -22.60 -3.72 -57.51
CA TRP A 160 -23.47 -4.21 -56.43
C TRP A 160 -23.53 -3.32 -55.18
N TYR A 161 -22.43 -2.71 -54.76
CA TYR A 161 -22.35 -1.79 -53.60
C TYR A 161 -23.10 -2.29 -52.35
N TYR A 162 -22.90 -3.55 -51.94
CA TYR A 162 -23.54 -4.11 -50.74
C TYR A 162 -23.06 -3.42 -49.46
N ASP A 163 -24.00 -3.09 -48.57
CA ASP A 163 -23.74 -2.41 -47.28
C ASP A 163 -24.55 -3.00 -46.12
N LYS A 164 -25.46 -3.94 -46.39
CA LYS A 164 -26.30 -4.60 -45.39
C LYS A 164 -26.18 -6.11 -45.50
N VAL A 165 -26.26 -6.79 -44.34
CA VAL A 165 -26.33 -8.25 -44.28
C VAL A 165 -27.33 -8.71 -43.23
N SER A 166 -28.01 -9.82 -43.52
CA SER A 166 -28.84 -10.53 -42.56
C SER A 166 -28.56 -12.03 -42.62
N VAL A 167 -28.78 -12.70 -41.49
CA VAL A 167 -28.52 -14.13 -41.33
C VAL A 167 -29.82 -14.89 -41.33
N LYS A 168 -29.92 -15.96 -42.14
CA LYS A 168 -31.00 -16.93 -42.07
C LYS A 168 -30.45 -18.33 -41.87
N TYR A 169 -30.92 -19.02 -40.84
CA TYR A 169 -30.64 -20.44 -40.65
C TYR A 169 -31.48 -21.27 -41.62
N VAL A 170 -30.82 -22.03 -42.49
CA VAL A 170 -31.46 -22.95 -43.43
C VAL A 170 -31.55 -24.35 -42.80
N SER A 171 -30.51 -24.76 -42.09
CA SER A 171 -30.45 -25.99 -41.30
C SER A 171 -29.44 -25.84 -40.15
N ALA A 172 -29.24 -26.89 -39.36
CA ALA A 172 -28.21 -26.92 -38.31
C ALA A 172 -26.77 -26.83 -38.84
N SER A 173 -26.55 -27.08 -40.14
CA SER A 173 -25.24 -27.08 -40.79
C SER A 173 -25.13 -26.09 -41.96
N GLN A 174 -26.17 -25.28 -42.20
CA GLN A 174 -26.18 -24.32 -43.28
C GLN A 174 -26.89 -23.03 -42.88
N ILE A 175 -26.25 -21.91 -43.14
CA ILE A 175 -26.85 -20.58 -43.07
C ILE A 175 -26.75 -19.90 -44.44
N SER A 176 -27.66 -18.95 -44.64
CA SER A 176 -27.66 -18.06 -45.80
C SER A 176 -27.39 -16.65 -45.31
N CYS A 177 -26.32 -16.03 -45.81
CA CYS A 177 -26.04 -14.61 -45.60
C CYS A 177 -26.67 -13.83 -46.74
N PHE A 178 -27.77 -13.14 -46.47
CA PHE A 178 -28.42 -12.27 -47.45
C PHE A 178 -27.78 -10.90 -47.39
N VAL A 179 -27.15 -10.50 -48.50
CA VAL A 179 -26.55 -9.17 -48.66
C VAL A 179 -27.44 -8.31 -49.54
N SER A 180 -27.55 -7.03 -49.21
CA SER A 180 -28.33 -6.06 -49.97
C SER A 180 -27.62 -4.71 -49.98
N SER A 181 -27.95 -3.89 -50.98
CA SER A 181 -27.46 -2.52 -51.09
C SER A 181 -28.54 -1.52 -50.69
N SER A 182 -28.17 -0.45 -49.99
CA SER A 182 -29.06 0.69 -49.74
C SER A 182 -29.13 1.66 -50.92
N THR A 183 -28.18 1.59 -51.87
CA THR A 183 -28.02 2.54 -52.98
C THR A 183 -28.36 1.93 -54.33
N THR A 184 -28.49 0.61 -54.43
CA THR A 184 -28.88 -0.11 -55.64
C THR A 184 -30.02 -1.10 -55.37
N THR A 185 -30.57 -1.72 -56.43
CA THR A 185 -31.58 -2.79 -56.31
C THR A 185 -31.00 -4.19 -56.21
N PHE A 186 -29.67 -4.31 -56.15
CA PHE A 186 -29.00 -5.61 -56.11
C PHE A 186 -29.16 -6.26 -54.74
N ASN A 187 -29.54 -7.54 -54.77
CA ASN A 187 -29.57 -8.43 -53.63
C ASN A 187 -28.76 -9.68 -53.96
N GLY A 188 -28.03 -10.18 -52.98
CA GLY A 188 -27.21 -11.38 -53.09
C GLY A 188 -27.47 -12.33 -51.94
N SER A 189 -27.09 -13.58 -52.13
CA SER A 189 -27.12 -14.59 -51.08
C SER A 189 -25.88 -15.45 -51.15
N ALA A 190 -25.21 -15.62 -50.02
CA ALA A 190 -24.07 -16.51 -49.87
C ALA A 190 -24.44 -17.69 -48.97
N SER A 191 -24.15 -18.90 -49.44
CA SER A 191 -24.32 -20.11 -48.63
C SER A 191 -23.08 -20.34 -47.78
N VAL A 192 -23.26 -20.48 -46.48
CA VAL A 192 -22.19 -20.75 -45.53
C VAL A 192 -22.49 -22.07 -44.83
N PHE A 193 -21.47 -22.92 -44.72
CA PHE A 193 -21.62 -24.28 -44.25
C PHE A 193 -20.88 -24.48 -42.93
N ARG A 194 -21.49 -25.25 -42.03
CA ARG A 194 -20.81 -25.70 -40.82
C ARG A 194 -19.99 -26.92 -41.15
N LEU A 195 -18.68 -26.82 -41.02
CA LEU A 195 -17.74 -27.89 -41.30
C LEU A 195 -17.13 -28.40 -40.00
N ALA A 196 -16.69 -29.66 -39.99
CA ALA A 196 -15.79 -30.15 -38.97
C ALA A 196 -14.48 -29.36 -39.07
N ASN A 197 -13.95 -28.89 -37.95
CA ASN A 197 -12.68 -28.21 -37.94
C ASN A 197 -11.55 -29.22 -38.18
N PRO A 198 -10.75 -29.12 -39.26
CA PRO A 198 -9.66 -30.06 -39.54
C PRO A 198 -8.58 -30.04 -38.45
N ASP A 199 -8.45 -28.94 -37.72
CA ASP A 199 -7.49 -28.78 -36.62
C ASP A 199 -8.09 -29.16 -35.26
N TYR A 200 -9.30 -29.72 -35.22
CA TYR A 200 -9.94 -30.14 -33.97
C TYR A 200 -9.12 -31.23 -33.28
N ASP A 201 -8.67 -30.93 -32.07
CA ASP A 201 -8.04 -31.88 -31.16
C ASP A 201 -8.90 -31.96 -29.90
N PRO A 202 -9.55 -33.11 -29.62
CA PRO A 202 -10.38 -33.28 -28.43
C PRO A 202 -9.58 -33.16 -27.11
N ASN A 203 -8.25 -33.20 -27.17
CA ASN A 203 -7.37 -33.00 -26.02
C ASN A 203 -6.75 -31.59 -25.97
N ALA A 204 -7.03 -30.73 -26.96
CA ALA A 204 -6.57 -29.35 -26.91
C ALA A 204 -7.19 -28.64 -25.71
N LYS A 205 -6.36 -27.88 -24.98
CA LYS A 205 -6.79 -26.98 -23.93
C LYS A 205 -6.70 -25.54 -24.45
N PRO A 206 -7.55 -24.62 -23.96
CA PRO A 206 -7.35 -23.20 -24.21
C PRO A 206 -5.93 -22.81 -23.79
N GLU A 207 -5.30 -21.92 -24.56
CA GLU A 207 -3.99 -21.39 -24.19
C GLU A 207 -4.08 -20.72 -22.81
N GLU A 208 -3.33 -21.25 -21.86
CA GLU A 208 -3.23 -20.71 -20.52
C GLU A 208 -2.22 -19.55 -20.53
N LYS A 209 -2.63 -18.43 -19.96
CA LYS A 209 -1.82 -17.22 -19.83
C LYS A 209 -1.72 -16.84 -18.37
N THR A 210 -0.61 -16.18 -18.05
CA THR A 210 -0.30 -15.76 -16.69
C THR A 210 -0.08 -14.27 -16.62
N LEU A 211 -0.57 -13.64 -15.55
CA LEU A 211 -0.30 -12.25 -15.21
C LEU A 211 0.36 -12.22 -13.83
N PRO A 212 1.61 -11.72 -13.70
CA PRO A 212 2.29 -11.65 -12.42
C PRO A 212 1.50 -10.82 -11.40
N LEU A 213 1.40 -11.30 -10.17
CA LEU A 213 0.65 -10.62 -9.12
C LEU A 213 1.28 -9.27 -8.74
N GLU A 214 2.57 -9.10 -8.99
CA GLU A 214 3.27 -7.82 -8.81
C GLU A 214 2.79 -6.76 -9.82
N THR A 215 2.47 -7.15 -11.06
CA THR A 215 1.84 -6.26 -12.05
C THR A 215 0.44 -5.84 -11.60
N VAL A 216 -0.34 -6.79 -11.07
CA VAL A 216 -1.67 -6.49 -10.52
C VAL A 216 -1.56 -5.59 -9.29
N ALA A 217 -0.59 -5.84 -8.41
CA ALA A 217 -0.31 -5.04 -7.24
C ALA A 217 0.09 -3.60 -7.59
N GLN A 218 0.88 -3.42 -8.65
CA GLN A 218 1.20 -2.09 -9.16
C GLN A 218 -0.07 -1.35 -9.62
N LYS A 219 -1.00 -2.05 -10.30
CA LYS A 219 -2.29 -1.46 -10.66
C LYS A 219 -3.15 -1.11 -9.44
N VAL A 220 -3.10 -1.92 -8.38
CA VAL A 220 -3.75 -1.58 -7.10
C VAL A 220 -3.12 -0.32 -6.48
N ILE A 221 -1.79 -0.16 -6.52
CA ILE A 221 -1.11 1.06 -6.05
C ILE A 221 -1.60 2.28 -6.83
N GLU A 222 -1.64 2.24 -8.17
CA GLU A 222 -2.16 3.34 -9.00
C GLU A 222 -3.61 3.70 -8.68
N ASN A 223 -4.45 2.69 -8.40
CA ASN A 223 -5.83 2.90 -8.00
C ASN A 223 -5.91 3.58 -6.62
N ALA A 224 -5.04 3.22 -5.67
CA ALA A 224 -4.98 3.84 -4.36
C ALA A 224 -4.50 5.31 -4.43
N GLU A 225 -3.56 5.63 -5.33
CA GLU A 225 -3.17 7.01 -5.65
C GLU A 225 -4.35 7.84 -6.21
N SER A 226 -5.30 7.17 -6.85
CA SER A 226 -6.54 7.77 -7.38
C SER A 226 -7.70 7.71 -6.39
N ASP A 227 -7.42 7.60 -5.09
CA ASP A 227 -8.38 7.58 -3.98
C ASP A 227 -9.42 6.43 -4.02
N ASN A 228 -9.08 5.30 -4.66
CA ASN A 228 -9.92 4.10 -4.59
C ASN A 228 -9.82 3.46 -3.19
N LEU A 229 -10.95 3.41 -2.46
CA LEU A 229 -11.00 2.93 -1.07
C LEU A 229 -10.59 1.46 -0.92
N ASP A 230 -10.99 0.58 -1.84
CA ASP A 230 -10.63 -0.84 -1.77
C ASP A 230 -9.13 -1.04 -2.03
N ALA A 231 -8.55 -0.25 -2.93
CA ALA A 231 -7.12 -0.24 -3.17
C ALA A 231 -6.33 0.33 -1.98
N GLN A 232 -6.80 1.42 -1.37
CA GLN A 232 -6.23 1.98 -0.14
C GLN A 232 -6.29 0.97 1.02
N PHE A 233 -7.33 0.14 1.08
CA PHE A 233 -7.39 -0.96 2.06
C PHE A 233 -6.29 -2.00 1.83
N ALA A 234 -5.99 -2.37 0.58
CA ALA A 234 -4.88 -3.26 0.27
C ALA A 234 -3.52 -2.67 0.68
N VAL A 235 -3.34 -1.37 0.43
CA VAL A 235 -2.15 -0.60 0.84
C VAL A 235 -2.04 -0.53 2.37
N LEU A 236 -3.13 -0.28 3.09
CA LEU A 236 -3.16 -0.31 4.55
C LEU A 236 -2.73 -1.67 5.11
N ALA A 237 -3.30 -2.76 4.60
CA ALA A 237 -2.90 -4.09 5.00
C ALA A 237 -1.41 -4.36 4.73
N ALA A 238 -0.88 -3.86 3.61
CA ALA A 238 0.54 -3.98 3.30
C ALA A 238 1.42 -3.15 4.25
N ALA A 239 1.01 -1.93 4.58
CA ALA A 239 1.69 -1.06 5.54
C ALA A 239 1.69 -1.67 6.96
N ASN A 240 0.59 -2.29 7.39
CA ASN A 240 0.52 -3.00 8.66
C ASN A 240 1.43 -4.24 8.70
N ASN A 241 1.56 -4.97 7.57
CA ASN A 241 2.55 -6.05 7.48
C ASN A 241 3.98 -5.53 7.60
N ILE A 242 4.29 -4.36 7.03
CA ILE A 242 5.61 -3.72 7.18
C ILE A 242 5.89 -3.41 8.65
N LEU A 243 4.92 -2.81 9.35
CA LEU A 243 5.03 -2.53 10.79
C LEU A 243 5.22 -3.81 11.59
N SER A 244 4.40 -4.83 11.35
CA SER A 244 4.50 -6.12 12.06
C SER A 244 5.83 -6.84 11.80
N GLU A 245 6.35 -6.79 10.57
CA GLU A 245 7.68 -7.30 10.26
C GLU A 245 8.77 -6.48 11.00
N ALA A 246 8.61 -5.17 11.12
CA ALA A 246 9.56 -4.28 11.79
C ALA A 246 9.56 -4.45 13.32
N GLU A 247 8.42 -4.73 13.96
CA GLU A 247 8.36 -5.03 15.40
C GLU A 247 9.25 -6.22 15.79
N GLN A 248 9.47 -7.15 14.87
CA GLN A 248 10.21 -8.39 15.09
C GLN A 248 11.64 -8.34 14.53
N ASP A 249 11.97 -7.33 13.73
CA ASP A 249 13.24 -7.22 13.01
C ASP A 249 13.82 -5.81 13.13
N GLN A 250 14.86 -5.68 13.96
CA GLN A 250 15.52 -4.41 14.22
C GLN A 250 16.07 -3.73 12.95
N ALA A 251 16.50 -4.50 11.94
CA ALA A 251 16.99 -3.93 10.69
C ALA A 251 15.87 -3.26 9.88
N LYS A 252 14.64 -3.78 9.99
CA LYS A 252 13.44 -3.20 9.37
C LYS A 252 12.81 -2.09 10.21
N ALA A 253 12.96 -2.14 11.54
CA ALA A 253 12.54 -1.07 12.45
C ALA A 253 13.35 0.22 12.25
N LYS A 254 14.67 0.09 12.08
CA LYS A 254 15.59 1.25 12.11
C LYS A 254 15.21 2.40 11.18
N PRO A 255 14.84 2.18 9.90
CA PRO A 255 14.43 3.28 9.01
C PRO A 255 13.16 3.99 9.50
N ILE A 256 12.20 3.26 10.05
CA ILE A 256 10.94 3.80 10.59
C ILE A 256 11.23 4.61 11.86
N GLU A 257 12.08 4.08 12.76
CA GLU A 257 12.54 4.80 13.95
C GLU A 257 13.25 6.11 13.56
N ASP A 258 14.16 6.07 12.59
CA ASP A 258 14.90 7.24 12.16
C ASP A 258 13.99 8.32 11.57
N GLU A 259 12.99 7.94 10.77
CA GLU A 259 11.99 8.88 10.26
C GLU A 259 11.16 9.49 11.40
N LEU A 260 10.74 8.66 12.38
CA LEU A 260 10.00 9.13 13.55
C LEU A 260 10.83 10.09 14.41
N GLU A 261 12.11 9.82 14.65
CA GLU A 261 13.00 10.75 15.37
C GLU A 261 13.19 12.05 14.60
N ASN A 262 13.37 11.98 13.27
CA ASN A 262 13.55 13.16 12.43
C ASN A 262 12.29 14.04 12.35
N ASN A 263 11.11 13.44 12.40
CA ASN A 263 9.83 14.14 12.35
C ASN A 263 9.28 14.53 13.73
N ALA A 264 10.01 14.23 14.81
CA ALA A 264 9.57 14.44 16.17
C ALA A 264 9.30 15.93 16.48
N LYS A 265 8.12 16.20 17.02
CA LYS A 265 7.69 17.52 17.50
C LYS A 265 7.73 17.54 19.02
N CYS A 266 8.55 18.42 19.57
CA CYS A 266 8.64 18.59 21.01
C CYS A 266 7.40 19.34 21.54
N PRO A 267 6.78 18.92 22.66
CA PRO A 267 5.61 19.58 23.24
C PRO A 267 5.81 21.08 23.51
N SER A 268 7.00 21.44 23.97
CA SER A 268 7.36 22.83 24.27
C SER A 268 7.76 23.64 23.03
N GLY A 269 7.95 22.98 21.88
CA GLY A 269 8.57 23.54 20.68
C GLY A 269 10.04 23.93 20.86
N ILE A 270 10.72 23.46 21.90
CA ILE A 270 12.15 23.71 22.15
C ILE A 270 12.94 22.44 21.81
N VAL A 271 13.91 22.59 20.91
CA VAL A 271 14.81 21.52 20.45
C VAL A 271 16.25 21.98 20.62
N ASN A 272 17.15 21.09 21.03
CA ASN A 272 18.58 21.36 21.12
C ASN A 272 19.37 20.12 20.69
N ASN A 273 20.17 20.23 19.61
CA ASN A 273 20.97 19.13 19.06
C ASN A 273 20.20 17.80 18.92
N GLY A 274 18.96 17.86 18.42
CA GLY A 274 18.08 16.70 18.26
C GLY A 274 17.41 16.20 19.54
N SER A 275 17.71 16.78 20.72
CA SER A 275 17.00 16.50 21.97
C SER A 275 15.79 17.41 22.12
N CYS A 276 14.68 16.85 22.59
CA CYS A 276 13.43 17.56 22.84
C CYS A 276 13.31 18.00 24.30
N TRP A 277 12.91 19.25 24.52
CA TRP A 277 12.48 19.70 25.84
C TRP A 277 11.02 19.27 26.08
N VAL A 278 10.81 18.34 27.01
CA VAL A 278 9.49 17.74 27.29
C VAL A 278 8.74 18.40 28.45
N CYS A 279 9.41 19.20 29.27
CA CYS A 279 8.77 20.03 30.29
C CYS A 279 8.06 21.24 29.67
N SER A 280 7.31 21.99 30.47
CA SER A 280 6.60 23.18 29.97
C SER A 280 7.57 24.20 29.35
N ARG A 281 7.13 24.95 28.33
CA ARG A 281 7.97 25.95 27.66
C ARG A 281 8.44 27.04 28.63
N GLU A 282 7.58 27.41 29.57
CA GLU A 282 7.82 28.43 30.60
C GLU A 282 8.88 27.97 31.61
N SER A 283 9.01 26.66 31.84
CA SER A 283 10.00 26.09 32.75
C SER A 283 11.42 26.08 32.19
N HIS A 284 11.59 26.19 30.87
CA HIS A 284 12.90 26.10 30.22
C HIS A 284 13.88 27.18 30.69
N ALA A 285 13.47 28.46 30.63
CA ALA A 285 14.35 29.55 31.02
C ALA A 285 14.74 29.51 32.51
N PRO A 286 13.81 29.34 33.48
CA PRO A 286 14.16 29.22 34.89
C PRO A 286 15.13 28.07 35.20
N ILE A 287 14.91 26.88 34.62
CA ILE A 287 15.79 25.72 34.86
C ILE A 287 17.17 25.96 34.27
N ARG A 288 17.26 26.49 33.05
CA ARG A 288 18.54 26.80 32.41
C ARG A 288 19.32 27.87 33.16
N VAL A 289 18.65 28.93 33.62
CA VAL A 289 19.28 29.99 34.43
C VAL A 289 19.82 29.42 35.74
N ARG A 290 19.08 28.53 36.41
CA ARG A 290 19.51 27.85 37.64
C ARG A 290 20.81 27.06 37.42
N VAL A 291 20.91 26.32 36.32
CA VAL A 291 22.13 25.56 35.95
C VAL A 291 23.30 26.50 35.66
N VAL A 292 23.09 27.55 34.88
CA VAL A 292 24.14 28.53 34.55
C VAL A 292 24.66 29.21 35.81
N TYR A 293 23.76 29.63 36.70
CA TYR A 293 24.14 30.22 37.99
C TYR A 293 24.93 29.24 38.85
N ALA A 294 24.46 28.00 38.99
CA ALA A 294 25.17 26.99 39.79
C ALA A 294 26.56 26.68 39.22
N LYS A 295 26.71 26.66 37.88
CA LYS A 295 27.99 26.50 37.18
C LYS A 295 28.96 27.65 37.48
N ASP A 296 28.49 28.89 37.40
CA ASP A 296 29.30 30.08 37.68
C ASP A 296 29.82 30.06 39.13
N VAL A 297 28.94 29.72 40.08
CA VAL A 297 29.30 29.60 41.50
C VAL A 297 30.38 28.52 41.70
N VAL A 298 30.21 27.30 41.16
CA VAL A 298 31.22 26.25 41.36
C VAL A 298 32.53 26.51 40.61
N GLY A 299 32.48 27.21 39.47
CA GLY A 299 33.64 27.55 38.65
C GLY A 299 34.67 28.39 39.42
N GLY A 300 34.21 29.23 40.35
CA GLY A 300 35.07 30.02 41.24
C GLY A 300 35.58 29.29 42.48
N LEU A 301 35.05 28.10 42.80
CA LEU A 301 35.34 27.42 44.08
C LEU A 301 36.36 26.27 43.94
N GLY A 302 36.50 25.64 42.77
CA GLY A 302 37.34 24.45 42.62
C GLY A 302 36.79 23.24 43.40
N LYS A 303 37.63 22.22 43.65
CA LYS A 303 37.23 20.98 44.35
C LYS A 303 37.32 21.13 45.88
N CYS A 304 36.79 20.16 46.63
CA CYS A 304 36.98 20.08 48.07
C CYS A 304 38.33 19.45 48.42
N GLU A 305 39.04 20.02 49.39
CA GLU A 305 40.37 19.57 49.82
C GLU A 305 40.43 19.40 51.34
N LYS A 306 41.25 18.47 51.81
CA LYS A 306 41.32 18.06 53.23
C LYS A 306 41.71 19.17 54.21
N PHE A 307 42.41 20.20 53.74
CA PHE A 307 42.93 21.29 54.56
C PHE A 307 42.05 22.55 54.54
N MET A 308 40.93 22.52 53.82
CA MET A 308 39.95 23.61 53.85
C MET A 308 39.25 23.66 55.21
N ASN A 309 38.90 24.86 55.66
CA ASN A 309 38.13 25.03 56.89
C ASN A 309 36.64 24.67 56.68
N SER A 310 35.89 24.54 57.78
CA SER A 310 34.48 24.14 57.73
C SER A 310 33.61 25.08 56.90
N SER A 311 33.91 26.38 56.88
CA SER A 311 33.16 27.37 56.08
C SER A 311 33.42 27.19 54.59
N GLU A 312 34.68 26.95 54.20
CA GLU A 312 35.08 26.68 52.81
C GLU A 312 34.48 25.39 52.26
N LEU A 313 34.48 24.32 53.07
CA LEU A 313 33.89 23.03 52.72
C LEU A 313 32.36 23.12 52.65
N LEU A 314 31.71 23.79 53.61
CA LEU A 314 30.26 23.97 53.61
C LEU A 314 29.78 24.79 52.41
N THR A 315 30.54 25.81 52.02
CA THR A 315 30.25 26.64 50.83
C THR A 315 30.27 25.78 49.56
N ARG A 316 31.32 24.97 49.38
CA ARG A 316 31.43 24.04 48.24
C ARG A 316 30.38 22.95 48.25
N TYR A 317 30.12 22.34 49.41
CA TYR A 317 29.07 21.34 49.58
C TYR A 317 27.72 21.86 49.07
N ARG A 318 27.33 23.06 49.49
CA ARG A 318 26.07 23.69 49.06
C ARG A 318 26.07 24.00 47.56
N ALA A 319 27.16 24.57 47.04
CA ALA A 319 27.27 24.94 45.64
C ALA A 319 27.19 23.72 44.70
N TYR A 320 27.95 22.66 44.97
CA TYR A 320 27.92 21.44 44.16
C TYR A 320 26.63 20.64 44.35
N SER A 321 26.03 20.66 45.55
CA SER A 321 24.70 20.06 45.75
C SER A 321 23.64 20.75 44.89
N GLU A 322 23.71 22.07 44.79
CA GLU A 322 22.80 22.85 43.94
C GLU A 322 23.04 22.59 42.45
N LEU A 323 24.30 22.51 42.01
CA LEU A 323 24.62 22.17 40.61
C LEU A 323 24.10 20.78 40.24
N GLY A 324 24.32 19.77 41.10
CA GLY A 324 23.82 18.41 40.87
C GLY A 324 22.29 18.38 40.77
N ALA A 325 21.59 19.05 41.70
CA ALA A 325 20.13 19.14 41.68
C ALA A 325 19.58 19.93 40.47
N ALA A 326 20.28 20.99 40.05
CA ALA A 326 19.90 21.77 38.87
C ALA A 326 20.06 20.97 37.58
N ARG A 327 21.16 20.19 37.44
CA ARG A 327 21.37 19.31 36.29
C ARG A 327 20.41 18.12 36.26
N ASP A 328 20.10 17.52 37.40
CA ASP A 328 19.06 16.50 37.49
C ASP A 328 17.70 17.06 37.02
N ALA A 329 17.33 18.25 37.49
CA ALA A 329 16.09 18.94 37.10
C ALA A 329 16.05 19.29 35.61
N GLU A 330 17.20 19.62 35.00
CA GLU A 330 17.29 19.86 33.56
C GLU A 330 17.21 18.56 32.75
N ASN A 331 17.90 17.50 33.19
CA ASN A 331 17.97 16.23 32.47
C ASN A 331 16.64 15.50 32.41
N VAL A 332 15.79 15.61 33.43
CA VAL A 332 14.42 15.05 33.34
C VAL A 332 13.58 15.72 32.25
N CYS A 333 13.98 16.93 31.81
CA CYS A 333 13.27 17.69 30.80
C CYS A 333 13.83 17.49 29.38
N TRP A 334 14.98 16.83 29.18
CA TRP A 334 15.53 16.53 27.86
C TRP A 334 15.29 15.06 27.46
N VAL A 335 14.79 14.83 26.26
CA VAL A 335 14.62 13.48 25.68
C VAL A 335 15.25 13.42 24.27
N PRO A 336 16.23 12.52 24.02
CA PRO A 336 16.94 11.74 25.04
C PRO A 336 17.68 12.64 26.02
N GLN A 337 18.03 12.11 27.21
CA GLN A 337 18.81 12.86 28.18
C GLN A 337 20.21 13.15 27.63
N ASP A 338 20.70 14.36 27.87
CA ASP A 338 22.04 14.76 27.44
C ASP A 338 23.10 14.07 28.32
N LYS A 339 23.99 13.30 27.69
CA LYS A 339 25.03 12.56 28.39
C LYS A 339 26.00 13.46 29.16
N ASN A 340 26.38 14.62 28.61
CA ASN A 340 27.29 15.54 29.28
C ASN A 340 26.63 16.14 30.52
N HIS A 341 25.35 16.46 30.45
CA HIS A 341 24.60 16.94 31.60
C HIS A 341 24.49 15.89 32.70
N LEU A 342 24.30 14.61 32.35
CA LEU A 342 24.29 13.49 33.29
C LEU A 342 25.66 13.32 33.97
N ASP A 343 26.73 13.34 33.18
CA ASP A 343 28.10 13.20 33.67
C ASP A 343 28.46 14.38 34.62
N GLU A 344 28.04 15.61 34.31
CA GLU A 344 28.20 16.77 35.19
C GLU A 344 27.41 16.64 36.51
N ALA A 345 26.17 16.14 36.46
CA ALA A 345 25.37 15.91 37.67
C ALA A 345 26.04 14.89 38.60
N LEU A 346 26.59 13.82 38.03
CA LEU A 346 27.32 12.78 38.77
C LEU A 346 28.63 13.31 39.37
N ASP A 347 29.40 14.11 38.63
CA ASP A 347 30.63 14.72 39.14
C ASP A 347 30.35 15.67 40.31
N ALA A 348 29.32 16.50 40.20
CA ALA A 348 28.90 17.39 41.27
C ALA A 348 28.54 16.61 42.54
N LYS A 349 27.77 15.52 42.41
CA LYS A 349 27.41 14.62 43.53
C LYS A 349 28.64 13.97 44.16
N ARG A 350 29.64 13.58 43.36
CA ARG A 350 30.90 13.04 43.85
C ARG A 350 31.66 14.07 44.70
N ILE A 351 31.76 15.31 44.23
CA ILE A 351 32.43 16.39 44.97
C ILE A 351 31.69 16.68 46.29
N VAL A 352 30.35 16.69 46.28
CA VAL A 352 29.54 16.81 47.51
C VAL A 352 29.91 15.74 48.55
N ALA A 353 30.09 14.48 48.11
CA ALA A 353 30.49 13.39 48.99
C ALA A 353 31.89 13.60 49.58
N ASP A 354 32.85 14.10 48.80
CA ASP A 354 34.18 14.47 49.29
C ASP A 354 34.10 15.59 50.33
N CYS A 355 33.35 16.67 50.04
CA CYS A 355 33.17 17.77 50.99
C CYS A 355 32.55 17.30 52.31
N ASN A 356 31.55 16.43 52.24
CA ASN A 356 30.88 15.87 53.41
C ASN A 356 31.84 15.00 54.25
N THR A 357 32.70 14.22 53.59
CA THR A 357 33.71 13.42 54.25
C THR A 357 34.69 14.30 55.03
N TYR A 358 35.14 15.42 54.46
CA TYR A 358 36.07 16.34 55.13
C TYR A 358 35.40 17.15 56.24
N LEU A 359 34.13 17.52 56.10
CA LEU A 359 33.36 18.14 57.19
C LEU A 359 33.23 17.23 58.41
N GLY A 360 33.05 15.91 58.19
CA GLY A 360 33.02 14.92 59.27
C GLY A 360 34.34 14.76 60.02
N LEU A 361 35.48 15.05 59.37
CA LEU A 361 36.80 15.07 60.02
C LEU A 361 37.04 16.32 60.89
N LEU A 362 36.31 17.41 60.65
CA LEU A 362 36.42 18.65 61.42
C LEU A 362 35.46 18.71 62.62
N GLY A 363 34.48 17.79 62.67
CA GLY A 363 33.55 17.63 63.80
C GLY A 363 34.04 16.66 64.89
N GLN A 364 35.24 16.08 64.70
CA GLN A 364 35.99 15.30 65.70
C GLN A 364 37.18 16.15 66.16
#